data_AF-E6QWA3-F1
#
_entry.id   AF-E6QWA3-F1
#
_cell.length_a   1.000
_cell.length_b   1.000
_cell.length_c   1.000
_cell.angle_alpha   90.00
_cell.angle_beta   90.00
_cell.angle_gamma   90.00
#
_symmetry.space_group_name_H-M   'P 1'
#
loop_
_entity.id
_entity.type
_entity.pdbx_description
1 polymer ?
#
loop_
_entity_poly.entity_id
_entity_poly.type
_entity_poly.pdbx_seq_one_letter_code
_entity_poly.pdbx_strand_id
1 'polypeptide(L)'
;MSELGQILKALAIQSYRYNTFRGRWTDMPDSTWLCVLLGIASSASFSLVTYIEYGALMALVVPFAWLPAAWLLCDSWEPNKRLLSAVFLTVIPLTVLMTFAGSGHLFAEVAVGMYVSSNVMLLKTRGGE
;
A
#
# COMPACT_ATOMS: atom_id res chain seq x y z
N MET A 1 10.80 21.64 7.89
CA MET A 1 9.87 20.82 7.08
C MET A 1 10.66 19.67 6.51
N SER A 2 10.27 18.46 6.90
CA SER A 2 11.13 17.44 7.49
C SER A 2 11.74 16.46 6.48
N GLU A 3 12.91 15.91 6.80
CA GLU A 3 13.55 14.78 6.10
C GLU A 3 12.56 13.64 5.80
N LEU A 4 11.56 13.44 6.68
CA LEU A 4 10.41 12.56 6.47
C LEU A 4 9.66 12.81 5.15
N GLY A 5 9.44 14.07 4.77
CA GLY A 5 8.77 14.41 3.51
C GLY A 5 9.61 14.06 2.28
N GLN A 6 10.93 14.22 2.38
CA GLN A 6 11.85 13.81 1.31
C GLN A 6 11.94 12.28 1.19
N ILE A 7 11.96 11.58 2.33
CA ILE A 7 11.92 10.11 2.40
C ILE A 7 10.61 9.59 1.79
N LEU A 8 9.45 10.15 2.16
CA LEU A 8 8.16 9.76 1.58
C LEU A 8 8.10 10.00 0.07
N LYS A 9 8.63 11.12 -0.41
CA LYS A 9 8.71 11.41 -1.84
C LYS A 9 9.64 10.44 -2.57
N ALA A 10 10.80 10.13 -2.00
CA ALA A 10 11.73 9.15 -2.55
C ALA A 10 11.10 7.74 -2.60
N LEU A 11 10.40 7.33 -1.54
CA LEU A 11 9.67 6.07 -1.47
C LEU A 11 8.51 6.00 -2.48
N ALA A 12 7.75 7.07 -2.66
CA ALA A 12 6.69 7.14 -3.68
C ALA A 12 7.25 7.05 -5.10
N ILE A 13 8.38 7.71 -5.37
CA ILE A 13 9.11 7.59 -6.64
C ILE A 13 9.64 6.16 -6.82
N GLN A 14 10.17 5.53 -5.76
CA GLN A 14 10.66 4.16 -5.82
C GLN A 14 9.52 3.17 -6.09
N SER A 15 8.40 3.31 -5.39
CA SER A 15 7.14 2.60 -5.63
C SER A 15 6.72 2.67 -7.10
N TYR A 16 6.63 3.89 -7.64
CA TYR A 16 6.28 4.11 -9.04
C TYR A 16 7.30 3.52 -10.02
N ARG A 17 8.60 3.58 -9.73
CA ARG A 17 9.65 3.02 -10.58
C ARG A 17 9.67 1.48 -10.56
N TYR A 18 9.35 0.86 -9.41
CA TYR A 18 9.20 -0.59 -9.28
C TYR A 18 7.97 -1.11 -10.02
N ASN A 19 6.86 -0.38 -9.89
CA ASN A 19 5.59 -0.82 -10.45
C ASN A 19 5.55 -0.62 -11.98
N THR A 20 6.11 0.49 -12.45
CA THR A 20 5.82 0.96 -13.81
C THR A 20 7.00 0.83 -14.78
N PHE A 21 8.27 0.91 -14.34
CA PHE A 21 9.34 1.21 -15.31
C PHE A 21 10.60 0.35 -15.37
N ARG A 22 11.28 -0.10 -14.29
CA ARG A 22 12.60 -0.83 -14.44
C ARG A 22 13.35 -1.27 -13.16
N GLY A 23 12.82 -1.12 -11.95
CA GLY A 23 13.60 -1.41 -10.71
C GLY A 23 13.89 -2.90 -10.48
N ARG A 24 15.08 -3.25 -9.95
CA ARG A 24 15.40 -4.63 -9.50
C ARG A 24 14.87 -4.87 -8.09
N TRP A 25 14.18 -5.98 -7.88
CA TRP A 25 13.57 -6.32 -6.60
C TRP A 25 14.56 -6.33 -5.41
N THR A 26 15.81 -6.68 -5.70
CA THR A 26 16.93 -6.70 -4.75
C THR A 26 17.25 -5.35 -4.12
N ASP A 27 16.84 -4.25 -4.75
CA ASP A 27 17.15 -2.89 -4.31
C ASP A 27 16.17 -2.38 -3.23
N MET A 28 15.07 -3.11 -2.99
CA MET A 28 14.12 -2.79 -1.92
C MET A 28 14.77 -3.10 -0.56
N PRO A 29 14.86 -2.14 0.37
CA PRO A 29 15.52 -2.36 1.64
C PRO A 29 14.79 -3.43 2.46
N ASP A 30 15.52 -4.43 2.92
CA ASP A 30 15.01 -5.41 3.89
C ASP A 30 15.07 -4.81 5.31
N SER A 31 14.13 -3.91 5.60
CA SER A 31 14.07 -3.19 6.87
C SER A 31 12.72 -3.42 7.56
N THR A 32 12.78 -4.05 8.73
CA THR A 32 11.61 -4.24 9.59
C THR A 32 10.95 -2.90 9.95
N TRP A 33 11.75 -1.87 10.22
CA TRP A 33 11.22 -0.55 10.60
C TRP A 33 10.49 0.13 9.45
N LEU A 34 11.04 0.04 8.24
CA LEU A 34 10.39 0.57 7.03
C LEU A 34 9.04 -0.13 6.79
N CYS A 35 9.01 -1.46 6.93
CA CYS A 35 7.79 -2.23 6.82
C CYS A 35 6.73 -1.83 7.86
N VAL A 36 7.12 -1.63 9.12
CA VAL A 36 6.20 -1.22 10.20
C VAL A 36 5.66 0.19 9.95
N LEU A 37 6.52 1.15 9.59
CA LEU A 37 6.11 2.52 9.28
C LEU A 37 5.14 2.56 8.10
N LEU A 38 5.42 1.81 7.04
CA LEU A 38 4.53 1.70 5.89
C LEU A 38 3.22 0.99 6.22
N GLY A 39 3.24 -0.02 7.09
CA GLY A 39 2.04 -0.68 7.59
C GLY A 39 1.14 0.30 8.37
N ILE A 40 1.73 1.11 9.25
CA ILE A 40 1.00 2.15 9.99
C ILE A 40 0.41 3.19 9.03
N ALA A 41 1.19 3.67 8.07
CA ALA A 41 0.73 4.64 7.07
C ALA A 41 -0.38 4.06 6.16
N SER A 42 -0.25 2.79 5.79
CA SER A 42 -1.26 2.07 5.00
C SER A 42 -2.56 1.87 5.79
N SER A 43 -2.46 1.54 7.07
CA SER A 43 -3.64 1.43 7.96
C SER A 43 -4.34 2.80 8.12
N ALA A 44 -3.57 3.85 8.40
CA ALA A 44 -4.11 5.20 8.56
C ALA A 44 -4.79 5.73 7.28
N SER A 45 -4.21 5.47 6.12
CA SER A 45 -4.81 5.85 4.83
C SER A 45 -6.10 5.10 4.54
N PHE A 46 -6.19 3.81 4.86
CA PHE A 46 -7.44 3.06 4.80
C PHE A 46 -8.49 3.60 5.77
N SER A 47 -8.13 3.87 7.02
CA SER A 47 -9.04 4.49 8.00
C SER A 47 -9.61 5.80 7.48
N LEU A 48 -8.78 6.62 6.84
CA LEU A 48 -9.20 7.92 6.32
C LEU A 48 -10.20 7.78 5.16
N VAL A 49 -9.90 6.95 4.15
CA VAL A 49 -10.81 6.69 3.02
C VAL A 49 -12.13 6.12 3.51
N THR A 50 -12.07 5.10 4.35
CA THR A 50 -13.27 4.40 4.82
C THR A 50 -14.10 5.25 5.77
N TYR A 51 -13.48 6.16 6.52
CA TYR A 51 -14.22 7.16 7.30
C TYR A 51 -15.02 8.10 6.39
N ILE A 52 -14.40 8.59 5.31
CA ILE A 52 -15.05 9.50 4.35
C ILE A 52 -16.19 8.79 3.62
N GLU A 53 -16.00 7.52 3.25
CA GLU A 53 -16.91 6.81 2.35
C GLU A 53 -18.00 6.02 3.08
N TYR A 54 -17.66 5.39 4.20
CA TYR A 54 -18.51 4.44 4.92
C TYR A 54 -18.75 4.82 6.39
N GLY A 55 -18.11 5.89 6.87
CA GLY A 55 -18.26 6.40 8.24
C GLY A 55 -17.37 5.72 9.29
N ALA A 56 -17.52 6.17 10.54
CA ALA A 56 -16.60 5.87 11.63
C ALA A 56 -16.49 4.38 11.99
N LEU A 57 -17.58 3.62 11.88
CA LEU A 57 -17.59 2.21 12.24
C LEU A 57 -16.73 1.39 11.26
N MET A 58 -16.87 1.63 9.96
CA MET A 58 -16.07 0.94 8.94
C MET A 58 -14.60 1.37 8.97
N ALA A 59 -14.33 2.62 9.35
CA ALA A 59 -12.98 3.13 9.57
C ALA A 59 -12.19 2.41 10.66
N LEU A 60 -12.89 1.74 11.58
CA LEU A 60 -12.29 0.89 12.62
C LEU A 60 -12.18 -0.57 12.22
N VAL A 61 -12.94 -1.06 11.24
CA VAL A 61 -12.95 -2.49 10.89
C VAL A 61 -12.04 -2.78 9.70
N VAL A 62 -12.14 -1.99 8.64
CA VAL A 62 -11.45 -2.23 7.37
C VAL A 62 -9.93 -2.24 7.50
N PRO A 63 -9.27 -1.31 8.24
CA PRO A 63 -7.81 -1.34 8.38
C PRO A 63 -7.30 -2.58 9.11
N PHE A 64 -8.07 -3.10 10.07
CA PHE A 64 -7.74 -4.32 10.80
C PHE A 64 -7.97 -5.58 9.97
N ALA A 65 -8.85 -5.56 8.98
CA ALA A 65 -8.97 -6.62 8.00
C ALA A 65 -7.87 -6.54 6.92
N TRP A 66 -7.46 -5.32 6.56
CA TRP A 66 -6.44 -5.06 5.54
C TRP A 66 -5.05 -5.56 5.95
N LEU A 67 -4.58 -5.22 7.15
CA LEU A 67 -3.22 -5.57 7.57
C LEU A 67 -2.94 -7.09 7.56
N PRO A 68 -3.82 -7.96 8.11
CA PRO A 68 -3.67 -9.41 8.01
C PRO A 68 -3.82 -9.93 6.59
N ALA A 69 -4.69 -9.35 5.76
CA ALA A 69 -4.84 -9.75 4.37
C ALA A 69 -3.58 -9.45 3.55
N ALA A 70 -2.99 -8.26 3.74
CA ALA A 70 -1.72 -7.88 3.13
C ALA A 70 -0.58 -8.80 3.59
N TRP A 71 -0.58 -9.20 4.87
CA TRP A 71 0.36 -10.19 5.40
C TRP A 71 0.21 -11.54 4.69
N LEU A 72 -1.00 -12.11 4.67
CA LEU A 72 -1.29 -13.42 4.05
C LEU A 72 -0.96 -13.45 2.55
N LEU A 73 -1.14 -12.32 1.85
CA LEU A 73 -0.78 -12.21 0.43
C LEU A 73 0.73 -12.33 0.20
N CYS A 74 1.53 -11.81 1.14
CA CYS A 74 2.98 -11.73 1.07
C CYS A 74 3.69 -12.93 1.73
N ASP A 75 2.96 -13.89 2.29
CA ASP A 75 3.53 -14.96 3.11
C ASP A 75 3.25 -16.37 2.57
N SER A 76 4.19 -17.26 2.89
CA SER A 76 4.05 -18.71 2.84
C SER A 76 4.62 -19.40 4.08
N TRP A 77 5.57 -18.80 4.83
CA TRP A 77 6.05 -19.23 6.16
C TRP A 77 7.11 -18.27 6.77
N GLU A 78 7.78 -17.43 5.97
CA GLU A 78 8.66 -16.34 6.42
C GLU A 78 8.23 -15.01 5.75
N PRO A 79 8.04 -13.92 6.50
CA PRO A 79 7.50 -12.69 5.94
C PRO A 79 8.50 -12.02 5.00
N ASN A 80 8.15 -11.97 3.71
CA ASN A 80 8.89 -11.20 2.72
C ASN A 80 8.62 -9.70 2.94
N LYS A 81 9.42 -9.08 3.82
CA LYS A 81 9.29 -7.67 4.23
C LYS A 81 9.41 -6.71 3.05
N ARG A 82 10.18 -7.07 2.03
CA ARG A 82 10.32 -6.29 0.79
C ARG A 82 9.00 -6.28 0.01
N LEU A 83 8.38 -7.45 -0.12
CA LEU A 83 7.07 -7.59 -0.77
C LEU A 83 6.00 -6.81 -0.03
N LEU A 84 5.93 -6.98 1.28
CA LEU A 84 4.96 -6.32 2.13
C LEU A 84 5.10 -4.79 2.07
N SER A 85 6.34 -4.29 2.12
CA SER A 85 6.63 -2.86 2.00
C SER A 85 6.25 -2.29 0.63
N ALA A 86 6.46 -3.06 -0.44
CA ALA A 86 6.09 -2.65 -1.80
C ALA A 86 4.56 -2.59 -1.96
N VAL A 87 3.84 -3.58 -1.43
CA VAL A 87 2.38 -3.59 -1.39
C VAL A 87 1.87 -2.35 -0.69
N PHE A 88 2.35 -2.03 0.52
CA PHE A 88 1.95 -0.81 1.21
C PHE A 88 2.25 0.46 0.41
N LEU A 89 3.40 0.52 -0.24
CA LEU A 89 3.79 1.66 -1.06
C LEU A 89 2.94 1.86 -2.33
N THR A 90 2.34 0.80 -2.86
CA THR A 90 1.37 0.94 -3.97
C THR A 90 0.02 1.45 -3.49
N VAL A 91 -0.39 1.04 -2.28
CA VAL A 91 -1.74 1.28 -1.76
C VAL A 91 -1.89 2.65 -1.12
N ILE A 92 -0.89 3.12 -0.37
CA ILE A 92 -0.91 4.42 0.32
C ILE A 92 -1.24 5.60 -0.62
N PRO A 93 -0.54 5.83 -1.75
CA PRO A 93 -0.81 7.00 -2.58
C PRO A 93 -2.20 6.93 -3.22
N LEU A 94 -2.68 5.75 -3.58
CA LEU A 94 -3.98 5.57 -4.22
C LEU A 94 -5.13 5.80 -3.23
N THR A 95 -5.03 5.24 -2.04
CA THR A 95 -6.00 5.48 -0.96
C THR A 95 -6.02 6.96 -0.58
N VAL A 96 -4.86 7.61 -0.42
CA VAL A 96 -4.81 9.06 -0.18
C VAL A 96 -5.45 9.85 -1.34
N LEU A 97 -5.20 9.49 -2.59
CA LEU A 97 -5.85 10.15 -3.74
C LEU A 97 -7.38 9.98 -3.72
N MET A 98 -7.88 8.81 -3.34
CA MET A 98 -9.31 8.55 -3.20
C MET A 98 -9.97 9.45 -2.15
N THR A 99 -9.26 9.82 -1.08
CA THR A 99 -9.81 10.77 -0.10
C THR A 99 -10.14 12.15 -0.69
N PHE A 100 -9.45 12.56 -1.75
CA PHE A 100 -9.75 13.82 -2.45
C PHE A 100 -10.92 13.70 -3.42
N ALA A 101 -11.25 12.49 -3.88
CA ALA A 101 -12.42 12.26 -4.74
C ALA A 101 -13.73 12.41 -3.95
N GLY A 102 -13.72 12.14 -2.64
CA GLY A 102 -14.92 12.14 -1.81
C GLY A 102 -15.70 10.82 -1.92
N SER A 103 -16.93 10.80 -1.42
CA SER A 103 -17.74 9.57 -1.31
C SER A 103 -18.65 9.34 -2.52
N GLY A 104 -18.95 8.07 -2.79
CA GLY A 104 -19.98 7.67 -3.76
C GLY A 104 -19.46 7.45 -5.19
N HIS A 105 -18.15 7.32 -5.34
CA HIS A 105 -17.49 7.09 -6.63
C HIS A 105 -17.14 5.62 -6.85
N LEU A 106 -18.17 4.76 -6.86
CA LEU A 106 -18.05 3.30 -7.07
C LEU A 106 -17.15 2.90 -8.24
N PHE A 107 -17.23 3.61 -9.37
CA PHE A 107 -16.38 3.32 -10.52
C PHE A 107 -14.89 3.59 -10.24
N ALA A 108 -14.59 4.69 -9.54
CA ALA A 108 -13.22 5.04 -9.15
C ALA A 108 -12.68 4.05 -8.11
N GLU A 109 -13.51 3.65 -7.14
CA GLU A 109 -13.15 2.63 -6.14
C GLU A 109 -12.81 1.29 -6.79
N VAL A 110 -13.65 0.84 -7.72
CA VAL A 110 -13.44 -0.42 -8.45
C VAL A 110 -12.19 -0.33 -9.32
N ALA A 111 -11.99 0.78 -10.05
CA ALA A 111 -10.80 0.96 -10.88
C ALA A 111 -9.50 0.98 -10.06
N VAL A 112 -9.50 1.67 -8.91
CA VAL A 112 -8.37 1.68 -7.97
C VAL A 112 -8.15 0.31 -7.36
N GLY A 113 -9.20 -0.40 -6.96
CA GLY A 113 -9.13 -1.76 -6.43
C GLY A 113 -8.57 -2.75 -7.45
N MET A 114 -9.00 -2.67 -8.72
CA MET A 114 -8.45 -3.47 -9.82
C MET A 114 -6.97 -3.15 -10.07
N TYR A 115 -6.60 -1.87 -10.11
CA TYR A 115 -5.21 -1.46 -10.28
C TYR A 115 -4.34 -1.99 -9.13
N VAL A 116 -4.73 -1.77 -7.87
CA VAL A 116 -4.01 -2.32 -6.70
C VAL A 116 -3.86 -3.83 -6.81
N SER A 117 -4.95 -4.55 -7.09
CA SER A 117 -4.94 -6.01 -7.17
C SER A 117 -3.99 -6.53 -8.25
N SER A 118 -4.02 -5.92 -9.45
CA SER A 118 -3.11 -6.30 -10.54
C SER A 118 -1.64 -6.06 -10.18
N ASN A 119 -1.34 -4.97 -9.49
CA ASN A 119 0.04 -4.62 -9.13
C ASN A 119 0.55 -5.49 -7.98
N VAL A 120 -0.30 -5.81 -7.00
CA VAL A 120 0.05 -6.77 -5.95
C VAL A 120 0.34 -8.16 -6.55
N MET A 121 -0.45 -8.62 -7.52
CA MET A 121 -0.18 -9.88 -8.23
C MET A 121 1.15 -9.82 -9.01
N LEU A 122 1.41 -8.74 -9.74
CA LEU A 122 2.67 -8.54 -10.45
C LEU A 122 3.88 -8.52 -9.50
N LEU A 123 3.76 -7.81 -8.37
CA LEU A 123 4.80 -7.77 -7.34
C LEU A 123 5.05 -9.16 -6.74
N LYS A 124 3.99 -9.94 -6.48
CA LYS A 124 4.11 -11.32 -5.99
C LYS A 124 4.82 -12.23 -6.98
N THR A 125 4.52 -12.12 -8.28
CA THR A 125 5.20 -12.92 -9.32
C THR A 125 6.68 -12.57 -9.49
N ARG A 126 7.06 -11.31 -9.27
CA ARG A 126 8.45 -10.83 -9.41
C ARG A 126 9.29 -10.98 -8.14
N GLY A 127 8.65 -10.98 -6.98
CA GLY A 127 9.32 -11.06 -5.68
C GLY A 127 9.49 -12.48 -5.13
N GLY A 128 9.02 -13.49 -5.87
CA GLY A 128 9.20 -14.92 -5.59
C GLY A 128 10.35 -15.58 -6.36
N GLU A 129 11.09 -14.81 -7.17
CA GLU A 129 12.39 -15.19 -7.76
C GLU A 129 13.54 -14.70 -6.87
#